data_AF-A0AAV9KKV2-F1
#
_entry.id   AF-A0AAV9KKV2-F1
#
_cell.length_a   1.000
_cell.length_b   1.000
_cell.length_c   1.000
_cell.angle_alpha   90.00
_cell.angle_beta   90.00
_cell.angle_gamma   90.00
#
_symmetry.space_group_name_H-M   'P 1'
#
loop_
_entity.id
_entity.type
_entity.pdbx_description
1 polymer ?
#
loop_
_entity_poly.entity_id
_entity_poly.type
_entity_poly.pdbx_seq_one_letter_code
_entity_poly.pdbx_strand_id
1 'polypeptide(L)'
;MNLPSSNSQFEYRNIWYALGFNPMYNVYKLLKLCHNDEYKLFYDVLTLETSSISQGEWKGEKYIPSYNNYTFIDVGGQSYYVNGMNFWKFVYERSGECIISFDVHHENVKIIKPPPIAPTRRFGQFEGKLALSYTHKDDYDSWILDLWVLEDDQNIKWTKVSIKLSSEVDKYFYEATPIGNFPSGELVLSCFECQKVDNYLYIYDAMKSKFTRLMIDLPRSLALACRTGYPAHISCLFENMFSLDTSLDDVVEVNNN
;
A
#
# COMPACT_ATOMS: atom_id res chain seq x y z
N MET A 1 -11.63 -21.85 3.36
CA MET A 1 -11.48 -21.66 4.82
C MET A 1 -12.44 -20.56 5.21
N ASN A 2 -13.39 -20.83 6.12
CA ASN A 2 -14.29 -19.78 6.61
C ASN A 2 -13.57 -19.02 7.73
N LEU A 3 -13.60 -17.69 7.68
CA LEU A 3 -13.07 -16.89 8.78
C LEU A 3 -13.92 -17.13 10.04
N PRO A 4 -13.30 -17.16 11.24
CA PRO A 4 -14.03 -17.21 12.49
C PRO A 4 -14.95 -15.99 12.60
N SER A 5 -16.17 -16.18 13.10
CA SER A 5 -17.07 -15.08 13.40
C SER A 5 -16.43 -14.13 14.40
N SER A 6 -16.47 -12.83 14.11
CA SER A 6 -16.03 -11.80 15.04
C SER A 6 -16.95 -11.80 16.26
N ASN A 7 -16.38 -11.82 17.47
CA ASN A 7 -17.11 -11.77 18.76
C ASN A 7 -17.66 -10.36 19.07
N SER A 8 -17.97 -9.56 18.05
CA SER A 8 -18.37 -8.18 18.24
C SER A 8 -19.72 -8.08 18.95
N GLN A 9 -19.81 -7.13 19.88
CA GLN A 9 -21.05 -6.75 20.55
C GLN A 9 -21.81 -5.63 19.81
N PHE A 10 -21.29 -5.11 18.69
CA PHE A 10 -21.84 -3.95 18.00
C PHE A 10 -22.29 -4.29 16.57
N GLU A 11 -23.37 -3.64 16.12
CA GLU A 11 -23.70 -3.60 14.69
C GLU A 11 -22.74 -2.62 13.99
N TYR A 12 -22.03 -3.10 12.97
CA TYR A 12 -21.04 -2.31 12.25
C TYR A 12 -21.53 -1.92 10.87
N ARG A 13 -21.41 -0.63 10.55
CA ARG A 13 -21.85 -0.09 9.26
C ARG A 13 -20.82 -0.29 8.17
N ASN A 14 -19.54 -0.15 8.53
CA ASN A 14 -18.42 -0.29 7.61
C ASN A 14 -17.33 -1.16 8.25
N ILE A 15 -16.83 -2.14 7.48
CA ILE A 15 -15.75 -3.03 7.90
C ILE A 15 -14.70 -3.07 6.81
N TRP A 16 -13.45 -2.86 7.18
CA TRP A 16 -12.29 -2.93 6.29
C TRP A 16 -11.30 -3.96 6.83
N TYR A 17 -10.57 -4.60 5.92
CA TYR A 17 -9.57 -5.60 6.28
C TYR A 17 -8.22 -5.29 5.67
N ALA A 18 -7.14 -5.67 6.35
CA ALA A 18 -5.80 -5.71 5.75
C ALA A 18 -5.00 -6.91 6.25
N LEU A 19 -4.11 -7.40 5.40
CA LEU A 19 -3.21 -8.50 5.72
C LEU A 19 -1.82 -7.94 6.03
N GLY A 20 -1.29 -8.28 7.19
CA GLY A 20 0.09 -8.01 7.56
C GLY A 20 0.87 -9.30 7.77
N PHE A 21 2.20 -9.22 7.66
CA PHE A 21 3.10 -10.31 8.01
C PHE A 21 3.99 -9.90 9.19
N ASN A 22 4.19 -10.81 10.13
CA ASN A 22 5.14 -10.62 11.23
C ASN A 22 6.32 -11.57 11.01
N PRO A 23 7.47 -11.08 10.50
CA PRO A 23 8.62 -11.93 10.20
C PRO A 23 9.24 -12.54 11.46
N MET A 24 9.15 -11.88 12.61
CA MET A 24 9.74 -12.38 13.86
C MET A 24 9.09 -13.67 14.36
N TYR A 25 7.78 -13.82 14.13
CA TYR A 25 7.04 -15.01 14.53
C TYR A 25 6.61 -15.88 13.34
N ASN A 26 6.93 -15.47 12.11
CA ASN A 26 6.53 -16.12 10.86
C ASN A 26 5.02 -16.39 10.77
N VAL A 27 4.21 -15.39 11.13
CA VAL A 27 2.75 -15.48 11.11
C VAL A 27 2.15 -14.34 10.30
N TYR A 28 1.04 -14.62 9.63
CA TYR A 28 0.22 -13.59 9.03
C TYR A 28 -0.79 -13.08 10.07
N LYS A 29 -1.18 -11.81 9.95
CA LYS A 29 -2.24 -11.22 10.76
C LYS A 29 -3.26 -10.57 9.85
N LEU A 30 -4.53 -10.91 10.06
CA LEU A 30 -5.65 -10.22 9.43
C LEU A 30 -6.16 -9.17 10.40
N LEU A 31 -6.02 -7.91 9.98
CA LEU A 31 -6.60 -6.78 10.67
C LEU A 31 -8.01 -6.54 10.19
N LYS A 32 -8.89 -6.21 11.12
CA LYS A 32 -10.24 -5.70 10.88
C LYS A 32 -10.32 -4.29 11.47
N LEU A 33 -10.79 -3.32 10.69
CA LEU A 33 -11.18 -1.98 11.13
C LEU A 33 -12.69 -1.83 10.95
N CYS A 34 -13.36 -1.19 11.89
CA CYS A 34 -14.80 -0.96 11.78
C CYS A 34 -15.29 0.26 12.55
N HIS A 35 -16.40 0.83 12.09
CA HIS A 35 -17.14 1.89 12.80
C HIS A 35 -18.34 1.32 13.53
N ASN A 36 -18.48 1.67 14.81
CA ASN A 36 -19.76 1.51 15.51
C ASN A 36 -20.79 2.56 15.05
N ASP A 37 -22.00 2.51 15.59
CA ASP A 37 -23.08 3.47 15.26
C ASP A 37 -22.78 4.93 15.65
N GLU A 38 -21.83 5.16 16.56
CA GLU A 38 -21.34 6.48 16.95
C GLU A 38 -20.17 6.97 16.09
N TYR A 39 -19.84 6.26 15.01
CA TYR A 39 -18.67 6.53 14.14
C TYR A 39 -17.33 6.53 14.89
N LYS A 40 -17.25 5.83 16.02
CA LYS A 40 -15.99 5.52 16.68
C LYS A 40 -15.31 4.38 15.94
N LEU A 41 -14.01 4.54 15.70
CA LEU A 41 -13.21 3.56 14.98
C LEU A 41 -12.61 2.55 15.94
N PHE A 42 -12.76 1.27 15.60
CA PHE A 42 -12.19 0.15 16.32
C PHE A 42 -11.35 -0.70 15.39
N TYR A 43 -10.38 -1.41 15.96
CA TYR A 43 -9.69 -2.48 15.27
C TYR A 43 -9.71 -3.78 16.08
N ASP A 44 -9.61 -4.88 15.35
CA ASP A 44 -9.45 -6.22 15.89
C ASP A 44 -8.41 -6.97 15.03
N VAL A 45 -7.77 -7.97 15.62
CA VAL A 45 -6.65 -8.69 15.01
C VAL A 45 -6.87 -10.18 15.13
N LEU A 46 -6.80 -10.85 13.99
CA LEU A 46 -6.79 -12.30 13.88
C LEU A 46 -5.39 -12.76 13.46
N THR A 47 -4.76 -13.63 14.24
CA THR A 47 -3.48 -14.26 13.84
C THR A 47 -3.78 -15.50 13.01
N LEU A 48 -3.14 -15.61 11.84
CA LEU A 48 -3.24 -16.72 10.91
C LEU A 48 -1.94 -17.52 11.02
N GLU A 49 -1.98 -18.67 11.69
CA GLU A 49 -0.82 -19.55 11.78
C GLU A 49 -0.64 -20.31 10.46
N THR A 50 0.61 -20.44 10.04
CA THR A 50 0.99 -21.13 8.80
C THR A 50 0.96 -22.66 8.92
N SER A 51 0.88 -23.19 10.14
CA SER A 51 0.69 -24.62 10.40
C SER A 51 -0.79 -25.00 10.40
N SER A 52 -1.09 -26.10 9.71
CA SER A 52 -2.42 -26.60 9.41
C SER A 52 -3.35 -26.70 10.64
N ILE A 53 -4.48 -25.99 10.55
CA ILE A 53 -5.65 -25.98 11.45
C ILE A 53 -5.47 -25.09 12.69
N SER A 54 -5.16 -23.80 12.50
CA SER A 54 -5.46 -22.81 13.53
C SER A 54 -6.95 -22.41 13.45
N GLN A 55 -7.72 -22.70 14.50
CA GLN A 55 -8.94 -21.96 14.80
C GLN A 55 -8.49 -20.62 15.37
N GLY A 56 -8.08 -19.69 14.50
CA GLY A 56 -7.67 -18.37 14.96
C GLY A 56 -8.85 -17.70 15.68
N GLU A 57 -8.59 -17.02 16.78
CA GLU A 57 -9.59 -16.21 17.47
C GLU A 57 -9.25 -14.73 17.31
N TRP A 58 -10.30 -13.93 17.19
CA TRP A 58 -10.18 -12.48 17.24
C TRP A 58 -9.78 -12.05 18.65
N LYS A 59 -8.70 -11.26 18.76
CA LYS A 59 -8.13 -10.86 20.05
C LYS A 59 -9.02 -9.90 20.85
N GLY A 60 -10.04 -9.33 20.22
CA GLY A 60 -10.98 -8.42 20.83
C GLY A 60 -10.72 -6.98 20.41
N GLU A 61 -11.81 -6.23 20.40
CA GLU A 61 -11.89 -4.93 19.76
C GLU A 61 -11.22 -3.85 20.62
N LYS A 62 -10.37 -3.05 19.97
CA LYS A 62 -9.65 -1.94 20.60
C LYS A 62 -10.05 -0.63 19.93
N TYR A 63 -10.38 0.36 20.75
CA TYR A 63 -10.75 1.69 20.29
C TYR A 63 -9.55 2.47 19.75
N ILE A 64 -9.73 3.17 18.63
CA ILE A 64 -8.78 4.13 18.08
C ILE A 64 -9.26 5.53 18.43
N PRO A 65 -8.58 6.25 19.35
CA PRO A 65 -8.97 7.61 19.69
C PRO A 65 -8.79 8.53 18.48
N SER A 66 -9.78 9.36 18.19
CA SER A 66 -9.66 10.33 17.11
C SER A 66 -8.84 11.54 17.54
N TYR A 67 -8.16 12.16 16.58
CA TYR A 67 -7.45 13.41 16.80
C TYR A 67 -8.47 14.55 16.97
N ASN A 68 -8.34 15.37 18.01
CA ASN A 68 -9.21 16.53 18.28
C ASN A 68 -10.73 16.24 18.27
N ASN A 69 -11.14 15.02 18.65
CA ASN A 69 -12.54 14.58 18.63
C ASN A 69 -13.21 14.66 17.24
N TYR A 70 -12.44 14.65 16.15
CA TYR A 70 -13.01 14.56 14.80
C TYR A 70 -13.57 13.16 14.54
N THR A 71 -14.69 13.09 13.84
CA THR A 71 -15.31 11.82 13.46
C THR A 71 -14.60 11.23 12.24
N PHE A 72 -14.20 9.96 12.31
CA PHE A 72 -13.76 9.20 11.14
C PHE A 72 -14.99 8.90 10.28
N ILE A 73 -15.03 9.37 9.03
CA ILE A 73 -16.19 9.15 8.16
C ILE A 73 -16.01 7.84 7.40
N ASP A 74 -14.91 7.74 6.66
CA ASP A 74 -14.67 6.64 5.75
C ASP A 74 -13.16 6.46 5.49
N VAL A 75 -12.80 5.28 4.99
CA VAL A 75 -11.47 5.02 4.46
C VAL A 75 -11.40 5.64 3.07
N GLY A 76 -10.51 6.62 2.90
CA GLY A 76 -10.28 7.35 1.65
C GLY A 76 -9.48 6.55 0.61
N GLY A 77 -9.58 5.23 0.62
CA GLY A 77 -8.78 4.35 -0.24
C GLY A 77 -8.65 2.93 0.30
N GLN A 78 -7.56 2.26 -0.06
CA GLN A 78 -7.24 0.92 0.43
C GLN A 78 -6.08 0.96 1.42
N SER A 79 -5.86 -0.14 2.13
CA SER A 79 -4.66 -0.28 2.95
C SER A 79 -3.39 -0.42 2.10
N TYR A 80 -2.24 -0.26 2.74
CA TYR A 80 -0.96 -0.59 2.15
C TYR A 80 -0.05 -1.18 3.22
N TYR A 81 0.63 -2.28 2.90
CA TYR A 81 1.58 -2.90 3.81
C TYR A 81 3.01 -2.60 3.36
N VAL A 82 3.83 -2.13 4.30
CA VAL A 82 5.27 -1.95 4.07
C VAL A 82 6.03 -2.11 5.37
N ASN A 83 7.12 -2.89 5.35
CA ASN A 83 8.03 -3.08 6.48
C ASN A 83 7.33 -3.42 7.81
N GLY A 84 6.40 -4.38 7.78
CA GLY A 84 5.71 -4.81 9.01
C GLY A 84 4.62 -3.84 9.49
N MET A 85 4.27 -2.82 8.72
CA MET A 85 3.23 -1.87 9.07
C MET A 85 2.12 -1.85 8.02
N ASN A 86 0.87 -1.80 8.47
CA ASN A 86 -0.30 -1.55 7.61
C ASN A 86 -0.72 -0.08 7.73
N PHE A 87 -1.02 0.56 6.60
CA PHE A 87 -1.44 1.95 6.54
C PHE A 87 -2.80 2.07 5.87
N TRP A 88 -3.67 2.94 6.39
CA TRP A 88 -4.95 3.30 5.78
C TRP A 88 -5.08 4.81 5.71
N LYS A 89 -5.66 5.31 4.64
CA LYS A 89 -6.07 6.71 4.57
C LYS A 89 -7.49 6.85 5.10
N PHE A 90 -7.72 7.81 5.97
CA PHE A 90 -9.04 8.14 6.50
C PHE A 90 -9.37 9.61 6.25
N VAL A 91 -10.65 9.89 6.05
CA VAL A 91 -11.16 11.26 5.93
C VAL A 91 -11.92 11.62 7.21
N TYR A 92 -11.56 12.76 7.80
CA TYR A 92 -12.29 13.33 8.93
C TYR A 92 -13.46 14.19 8.46
N GLU A 93 -14.49 14.28 9.30
CA GLU A 93 -15.53 15.30 9.12
C GLU A 93 -14.91 16.71 9.23
N ARG A 94 -14.84 17.41 8.09
CA ARG A 94 -14.46 18.84 7.95
C ARG A 94 -13.00 19.21 8.26
N SER A 95 -12.12 18.27 8.59
CA SER A 95 -10.72 18.57 8.98
C SER A 95 -9.63 17.92 8.11
N GLY A 96 -10.01 17.30 7.00
CA GLY A 96 -9.08 16.78 5.99
C GLY A 96 -8.80 15.28 6.15
N GLU A 97 -7.64 14.84 5.67
CA GLU A 97 -7.22 13.43 5.67
C GLU A 97 -6.27 13.14 6.84
N CYS A 98 -6.28 11.90 7.32
CA CYS A 98 -5.24 11.32 8.16
C CYS A 98 -4.82 9.95 7.63
N ILE A 99 -3.68 9.47 8.10
CA ILE A 99 -3.21 8.12 7.84
C ILE A 99 -3.20 7.37 9.16
N ILE A 100 -3.86 6.23 9.22
CA ILE A 100 -3.77 5.30 10.35
C ILE A 100 -2.72 4.27 10.00
N SER A 101 -1.73 4.12 10.88
CA SER A 101 -0.72 3.08 10.80
C SER A 101 -0.95 2.05 11.89
N PHE A 102 -0.72 0.79 11.56
CA PHE A 102 -0.74 -0.33 12.50
C PHE A 102 0.57 -1.10 12.41
N ASP A 103 1.25 -1.24 13.53
CA ASP A 103 2.44 -2.08 13.65
C ASP A 103 2.02 -3.55 13.83
N VAL A 104 2.36 -4.39 12.86
CA VAL A 104 1.98 -5.81 12.85
C VAL A 104 2.73 -6.60 13.93
N HIS A 105 3.91 -6.13 14.32
CA HIS A 105 4.68 -6.76 15.38
C HIS A 105 4.13 -6.42 16.76
N HIS A 106 4.04 -5.12 17.07
CA HIS A 106 3.62 -4.62 18.39
C HIS A 106 2.11 -4.54 18.58
N GLU A 107 1.32 -4.70 17.52
CA GLU A 107 -0.14 -4.60 17.51
C GLU A 107 -0.68 -3.29 18.09
N ASN A 108 -0.04 -2.18 17.72
CA ASN A 108 -0.43 -0.84 18.13
C ASN A 108 -0.78 0.04 16.92
N VAL A 109 -1.56 1.08 17.18
CA VAL A 109 -2.02 2.03 16.17
C VAL A 109 -1.40 3.40 16.42
N LYS A 110 -0.98 4.08 15.36
CA LYS A 110 -0.65 5.51 15.39
C LYS A 110 -1.40 6.27 14.30
N ILE A 111 -1.74 7.51 14.57
CA ILE A 111 -2.32 8.44 13.60
C ILE A 111 -1.21 9.35 13.08
N ILE A 112 -1.05 9.39 11.76
CA ILE A 112 -0.03 10.12 11.04
C ILE A 112 -0.73 11.22 10.24
N LYS A 113 -0.21 12.44 10.34
CA LYS A 113 -0.67 13.55 9.51
C LYS A 113 -0.07 13.42 8.10
N PRO A 114 -0.88 13.49 7.03
CA PRO A 114 -0.35 13.47 5.67
C PRO A 114 0.42 14.76 5.36
N PRO A 115 1.31 14.75 4.36
CA PRO A 115 2.05 15.94 3.97
C PRO A 115 1.09 17.00 3.40
N PRO A 116 1.31 18.31 3.65
CA PRO A 116 0.28 19.35 3.50
C PRO A 116 -0.25 19.60 2.08
N ILE A 117 0.49 19.21 1.03
CA ILE A 117 0.32 19.82 -0.30
C ILE A 117 -0.33 18.90 -1.35
N ALA A 118 -0.17 17.58 -1.31
CA ALA A 118 -0.60 16.80 -2.48
C ALA A 118 -2.03 16.26 -2.40
N PRO A 119 -2.86 16.60 -3.40
CA PRO A 119 -4.20 16.06 -3.56
C PRO A 119 -4.13 14.58 -4.01
N THR A 120 -5.14 13.81 -3.61
CA THR A 120 -5.46 12.45 -4.11
C THR A 120 -4.25 11.55 -4.34
N ARG A 121 -3.58 11.19 -3.24
CA ARG A 121 -2.39 10.34 -3.27
C ARG A 121 -2.70 8.86 -3.10
N ARG A 122 -2.06 8.00 -3.89
CA ARG A 122 -2.05 6.54 -3.69
C ARG A 122 -0.91 6.17 -2.76
N PHE A 123 -1.11 5.13 -1.95
CA PHE A 123 -0.01 4.54 -1.22
C PHE A 123 0.93 3.83 -2.19
N GLY A 124 2.21 3.90 -1.89
CA GLY A 124 3.27 3.18 -2.54
C GLY A 124 4.46 2.99 -1.61
N GLN A 125 5.56 2.52 -2.16
CA GLN A 125 6.80 2.29 -1.43
C GLN A 125 7.98 2.91 -2.18
N PHE A 126 8.87 3.56 -1.45
CA PHE A 126 10.13 4.08 -1.96
C PHE A 126 11.24 3.78 -0.95
N GLU A 127 12.28 3.07 -1.37
CA GLU A 127 13.42 2.65 -0.54
C GLU A 127 12.98 1.95 0.77
N GLY A 128 12.00 1.05 0.66
CA GLY A 128 11.46 0.34 1.81
C GLY A 128 10.52 1.17 2.68
N LYS A 129 10.33 2.47 2.42
CA LYS A 129 9.49 3.36 3.24
C LYS A 129 8.14 3.58 2.60
N LEU A 130 7.15 3.89 3.43
CA LEU A 130 5.86 4.35 2.95
C LEU A 130 6.04 5.62 2.11
N ALA A 131 5.48 5.59 0.91
CA ALA A 131 5.39 6.73 0.03
C ALA A 131 3.93 7.02 -0.33
N LEU A 132 3.65 8.28 -0.61
CA LEU A 132 2.40 8.71 -1.22
C LEU A 132 2.71 9.31 -2.59
N SER A 133 2.17 8.69 -3.65
CA SER A 133 2.44 9.11 -5.02
C SER A 133 1.36 10.04 -5.56
N TYR A 134 1.78 10.98 -6.40
CA TYR A 134 0.92 11.86 -7.16
C TYR A 134 1.54 12.16 -8.52
N THR A 135 0.80 11.91 -9.59
CA THR A 135 1.27 12.18 -10.95
C THR A 135 0.55 13.40 -11.50
N HIS A 136 1.29 14.35 -12.06
CA HIS A 136 0.76 15.58 -12.65
C HIS A 136 1.60 16.02 -13.83
N LYS A 137 1.08 16.93 -14.64
CA LYS A 137 1.86 17.56 -15.71
C LYS A 137 2.48 18.87 -15.23
N ASP A 138 3.70 19.15 -15.68
CA ASP A 138 4.26 20.50 -15.60
C ASP A 138 3.80 21.38 -16.77
N ASP A 139 4.17 22.67 -16.73
CA ASP A 139 3.86 23.65 -17.77
C ASP A 139 4.44 23.30 -19.15
N TYR A 140 5.37 22.33 -19.22
CA TYR A 140 6.05 21.88 -20.43
C TYR A 140 5.55 20.51 -20.93
N ASP A 141 4.34 20.12 -20.50
CA ASP A 141 3.62 18.91 -20.91
C ASP A 141 4.29 17.58 -20.52
N SER A 142 5.37 17.62 -19.71
CA SER A 142 6.03 16.42 -19.19
C SER A 142 5.31 15.94 -17.93
N TRP A 143 5.05 14.64 -17.84
CA TRP A 143 4.50 14.09 -16.60
C TRP A 143 5.58 14.02 -15.51
N ILE A 144 5.21 14.41 -14.29
CA ILE A 144 6.03 14.36 -13.09
C ILE A 144 5.33 13.43 -12.09
N LEU A 145 6.09 12.44 -11.63
CA LEU A 145 5.74 11.60 -10.50
C LEU A 145 6.35 12.22 -9.23
N ASP A 146 5.50 12.80 -8.40
CA ASP A 146 5.87 13.25 -7.06
C ASP A 146 5.65 12.13 -6.04
N LEU A 147 6.68 11.83 -5.27
CA LEU A 147 6.67 10.90 -4.17
C LEU A 147 6.90 11.66 -2.87
N TRP A 148 5.94 11.57 -1.96
CA TRP A 148 6.13 12.02 -0.58
C TRP A 148 6.49 10.81 0.28
N VAL A 149 7.73 10.75 0.75
CA VAL A 149 8.28 9.61 1.50
C VAL A 149 8.25 9.92 2.99
N LEU A 150 7.74 8.98 3.80
CA LEU A 150 7.76 9.08 5.25
C LEU A 150 9.12 8.64 5.77
N GLU A 151 9.99 9.60 6.10
CA GLU A 151 11.35 9.34 6.58
C GLU A 151 11.38 8.91 8.04
N ASP A 152 10.48 9.48 8.83
CA ASP A 152 10.42 9.31 10.27
C ASP A 152 8.94 9.33 10.70
N ASP A 153 8.43 8.17 11.09
CA ASP A 153 7.06 7.99 11.56
C ASP A 153 6.84 8.58 12.97
N GLN A 154 7.90 8.67 13.78
CA GLN A 154 7.83 9.19 15.15
C GLN A 154 7.69 10.71 15.14
N ASN A 155 8.47 11.38 14.29
CA ASN A 155 8.44 12.84 14.15
C ASN A 155 7.55 13.32 12.98
N ILE A 156 6.90 12.41 12.26
CA ILE A 156 6.04 12.69 11.11
C ILE A 156 6.77 13.58 10.08
N LYS A 157 7.97 13.13 9.67
CA LYS A 157 8.80 13.84 8.71
C LYS A 157 8.57 13.27 7.31
N TRP A 158 8.07 14.12 6.42
CA TRP A 158 7.90 13.80 5.01
C TRP A 158 8.95 14.52 4.16
N THR A 159 9.54 13.80 3.21
CA THR A 159 10.41 14.34 2.15
C THR A 159 9.73 14.21 0.80
N LYS A 160 10.03 15.11 -0.13
CA LYS A 160 9.50 15.07 -1.49
C LYS A 160 10.61 14.65 -2.46
N VAL A 161 10.32 13.67 -3.29
CA VAL A 161 11.12 13.27 -4.45
C VAL A 161 10.28 13.49 -5.69
N SER A 162 10.85 14.09 -6.74
CA SER A 162 10.14 14.35 -7.99
C SER A 162 10.88 13.68 -9.14
N ILE A 163 10.19 12.85 -9.90
CA ILE A 163 10.73 12.11 -11.03
C ILE A 163 10.06 12.61 -12.30
N LYS A 164 10.87 13.06 -13.26
CA LYS A 164 10.38 13.38 -14.61
C LYS A 164 10.18 12.08 -15.38
N LEU A 165 8.96 11.86 -15.85
CA LEU A 165 8.60 10.71 -16.66
C LEU A 165 8.97 11.01 -18.12
N SER A 166 9.49 10.00 -18.82
CA SER A 166 9.85 10.15 -20.24
C SER A 166 8.60 10.10 -21.11
N SER A 167 8.63 10.81 -22.24
CA SER A 167 7.51 10.84 -23.20
C SER A 167 7.06 9.47 -23.71
N GLU A 168 7.97 8.49 -23.75
CA GLU A 168 7.69 7.10 -24.12
C GLU A 168 6.66 6.43 -23.18
N VAL A 169 6.62 6.87 -21.93
CA VAL A 169 5.78 6.28 -20.90
C VAL A 169 4.57 7.15 -20.51
N ASP A 170 4.52 8.40 -20.96
CA ASP A 170 3.46 9.37 -20.65
C ASP A 170 2.02 8.84 -20.77
N LYS A 171 1.77 7.97 -21.77
CA LYS A 171 0.43 7.40 -22.02
C LYS A 171 -0.03 6.37 -20.99
N TYR A 172 0.88 5.87 -20.13
CA TYR A 172 0.60 4.82 -19.15
C TYR A 172 0.57 5.34 -17.70
N PHE A 173 0.94 6.60 -17.45
CA PHE A 173 1.34 7.07 -16.11
C PHE A 173 0.33 8.00 -15.44
N TYR A 174 -0.90 8.10 -15.96
CA TYR A 174 -1.97 8.87 -15.31
C TYR A 174 -2.14 8.51 -13.82
N GLU A 175 -1.74 7.30 -13.39
CA GLU A 175 -1.77 6.85 -12.00
C GLU A 175 -0.58 5.96 -11.59
N ALA A 176 0.65 6.36 -11.92
CA ALA A 176 1.82 5.58 -11.52
C ALA A 176 1.94 5.45 -9.99
N THR A 177 2.11 4.21 -9.52
CA THR A 177 2.26 3.89 -8.10
C THR A 177 3.59 3.16 -7.89
N PRO A 178 4.52 3.70 -7.09
CA PRO A 178 5.73 2.97 -6.77
C PRO A 178 5.40 1.83 -5.82
N ILE A 179 5.91 0.63 -6.13
CA ILE A 179 5.65 -0.57 -5.32
C ILE A 179 6.91 -1.11 -4.65
N GLY A 180 8.01 -0.34 -4.70
CA GLY A 180 9.29 -0.68 -4.09
C GLY A 180 10.47 -0.35 -4.99
N ASN A 181 11.67 -0.66 -4.51
CA ASN A 181 12.92 -0.52 -5.26
C ASN A 181 13.64 -1.88 -5.30
N PHE A 182 14.41 -2.11 -6.36
CA PHE A 182 15.42 -3.17 -6.34
C PHE A 182 16.58 -2.79 -5.39
N PRO A 183 17.36 -3.77 -4.90
CA PRO A 183 18.56 -3.50 -4.10
C PRO A 183 19.58 -2.58 -4.80
N SER A 184 19.61 -2.60 -6.13
CA SER A 184 20.43 -1.73 -6.98
C SER A 184 19.90 -0.29 -7.09
N GLY A 185 18.72 0.00 -6.53
CA GLY A 185 18.14 1.33 -6.39
C GLY A 185 17.06 1.66 -7.42
N GLU A 186 16.91 0.87 -8.49
CA GLU A 186 15.87 1.11 -9.51
C GLU A 186 14.47 1.01 -8.92
N LEU A 187 13.62 1.95 -9.28
CA LEU A 187 12.26 2.07 -8.77
C LEU A 187 11.32 1.19 -9.58
N VAL A 188 10.52 0.37 -8.90
CA VAL A 188 9.49 -0.46 -9.52
C VAL A 188 8.16 0.25 -9.45
N LEU A 189 7.51 0.41 -10.60
CA LEU A 189 6.27 1.14 -10.76
C LEU A 189 5.19 0.22 -11.31
N SER A 190 4.05 0.23 -10.63
CA SER A 190 2.78 -0.26 -11.18
C SER A 190 2.10 0.90 -11.88
N CYS A 191 1.85 0.74 -13.17
CA CYS A 191 1.22 1.76 -14.01
C CYS A 191 -0.16 1.28 -14.45
N PHE A 192 -1.15 2.16 -14.36
CA PHE A 192 -2.51 1.86 -14.79
C PHE A 192 -2.71 2.45 -16.19
N GLU A 193 -2.75 1.58 -17.20
CA GLU A 193 -3.24 1.99 -18.50
C GLU A 193 -4.77 2.06 -18.42
N CYS A 194 -5.36 3.21 -18.79
CA CYS A 194 -6.81 3.40 -18.79
C CYS A 194 -7.59 2.37 -19.63
N GLN A 195 -6.93 1.53 -20.44
CA GLN A 195 -7.60 0.72 -21.47
C GLN A 195 -7.06 -0.71 -21.68
N LYS A 196 -5.92 -1.13 -21.11
CA LYS A 196 -5.43 -2.51 -21.27
C LYS A 196 -4.73 -3.03 -20.01
N VAL A 197 -5.07 -4.26 -19.64
CA VAL A 197 -4.47 -4.95 -18.49
C VAL A 197 -3.43 -5.93 -19.01
N ASP A 198 -2.26 -5.41 -19.33
CA ASP A 198 -1.10 -6.25 -19.53
C ASP A 198 -0.32 -6.36 -18.21
N ASN A 199 0.21 -7.54 -17.87
CA ASN A 199 0.93 -7.81 -16.62
C ASN A 199 2.35 -7.20 -16.60
N TYR A 200 2.48 -5.94 -17.00
CA TYR A 200 3.76 -5.25 -17.03
C TYR A 200 3.95 -4.42 -15.77
N LEU A 201 5.14 -4.53 -15.19
CA LEU A 201 5.70 -3.51 -14.31
C LEU A 201 6.68 -2.65 -15.10
N TYR A 202 6.94 -1.46 -14.59
CA TYR A 202 7.96 -0.58 -15.14
C TYR A 202 9.08 -0.42 -14.12
N ILE A 203 10.31 -0.50 -14.59
CA ILE A 203 11.52 -0.27 -13.81
C ILE A 203 12.06 1.07 -14.24
N TYR A 204 12.30 1.96 -13.28
CA TYR A 204 12.91 3.26 -13.50
C TYR A 204 14.32 3.27 -12.91
N ASP A 205 15.31 3.42 -13.78
CA ASP A 205 16.69 3.66 -13.41
C ASP A 205 16.90 5.17 -13.34
N ALA A 206 17.04 5.71 -12.13
CA ALA A 206 17.24 7.13 -11.90
C ALA A 206 18.58 7.64 -12.46
N MET A 207 19.63 6.81 -12.40
CA MET A 207 20.97 7.17 -12.89
C MET A 207 21.00 7.30 -14.41
N LYS A 208 20.29 6.41 -15.09
CA LYS A 208 20.14 6.44 -16.56
C LYS A 208 18.96 7.28 -17.04
N SER A 209 18.10 7.72 -16.12
CA SER A 209 16.80 8.35 -16.43
C SER A 209 16.00 7.55 -17.47
N LYS A 210 16.00 6.22 -17.31
CA LYS A 210 15.44 5.29 -18.31
C LYS A 210 14.36 4.42 -17.68
N PHE A 211 13.28 4.23 -18.42
CA PHE A 211 12.26 3.24 -18.10
C PHE A 211 12.50 1.95 -18.88
N THR A 212 12.37 0.83 -18.20
CA THR A 212 12.38 -0.50 -18.79
C THR A 212 11.08 -1.20 -18.41
N ARG A 213 10.42 -1.84 -19.37
CA ARG A 213 9.20 -2.60 -19.11
C ARG A 213 9.57 -4.02 -18.73
N LEU A 214 9.12 -4.48 -17.58
CA LEU A 214 9.26 -5.86 -17.11
C LEU A 214 7.93 -6.58 -17.23
N MET A 215 7.90 -7.70 -17.94
CA MET A 215 6.74 -8.60 -17.95
C MET A 215 6.84 -9.54 -16.75
N ILE A 216 5.78 -9.62 -15.95
CA ILE A 216 5.73 -10.59 -14.85
C ILE A 216 4.60 -11.57 -15.09
N ASP A 217 4.94 -12.85 -15.13
CA ASP A 217 3.97 -13.92 -15.08
C ASP A 217 3.46 -14.09 -13.65
N LEU A 218 2.38 -13.38 -13.33
CA LEU A 218 1.69 -13.54 -12.06
C LEU A 218 0.79 -14.78 -12.10
N PRO A 219 0.75 -15.58 -11.01
CA PRO A 219 -0.30 -16.56 -10.82
C PRO A 219 -1.67 -15.93 -11.06
N ARG A 220 -2.58 -16.67 -11.70
CA ARG A 220 -3.88 -16.14 -12.16
C ARG A 220 -4.66 -15.42 -11.05
N SER A 221 -4.56 -15.88 -9.80
CA SER A 221 -5.18 -15.25 -8.63
C SER A 221 -4.60 -13.86 -8.32
N LEU A 222 -3.28 -13.69 -8.42
CA LEU A 222 -2.60 -12.40 -8.25
C LEU A 222 -2.83 -11.48 -9.44
N ALA A 223 -2.82 -12.01 -10.67
CA ALA A 223 -3.17 -11.25 -11.86
C ALA A 223 -4.60 -10.68 -11.78
N LEU A 224 -5.55 -11.41 -11.19
CA LEU A 224 -6.90 -10.94 -10.90
C LEU A 224 -6.93 -9.82 -9.84
N ALA A 225 -6.13 -9.91 -8.79
CA ALA A 225 -6.00 -8.83 -7.79
C ALA A 225 -5.33 -7.56 -8.38
N CYS A 226 -4.37 -7.72 -9.29
CA CYS A 226 -3.77 -6.61 -10.03
C CYS A 226 -4.78 -5.93 -10.96
N ARG A 227 -5.63 -6.72 -11.65
CA ARG A 227 -6.65 -6.25 -12.60
C ARG A 227 -7.68 -5.34 -11.98
N THR A 228 -7.99 -5.55 -10.72
CA THR A 228 -8.96 -4.70 -10.04
C THR A 228 -8.31 -3.36 -9.65
N GLY A 229 -6.97 -3.25 -9.65
CA GLY A 229 -6.21 -2.09 -9.20
C GLY A 229 -6.03 -1.98 -7.69
N TYR A 230 -5.82 -3.12 -7.02
CA TYR A 230 -5.82 -3.22 -5.56
C TYR A 230 -4.42 -3.55 -5.00
N PRO A 231 -3.52 -2.56 -4.81
CA PRO A 231 -2.18 -2.77 -4.26
C PRO A 231 -2.16 -3.26 -2.79
N ALA A 232 -3.28 -3.17 -2.07
CA ALA A 232 -3.35 -3.42 -0.64
C ALA A 232 -2.99 -4.86 -0.21
N HIS A 233 -3.49 -5.86 -0.94
CA HIS A 233 -3.22 -7.27 -0.64
C HIS A 233 -1.92 -7.74 -1.31
N ILE A 234 -1.54 -7.06 -2.37
CA ILE A 234 -0.37 -7.35 -3.19
C ILE A 234 0.89 -6.90 -2.46
N SER A 235 0.93 -5.71 -1.86
CA SER A 235 2.12 -5.20 -1.14
C SER A 235 2.65 -6.17 -0.08
N CYS A 236 1.77 -6.72 0.77
CA CYS A 236 2.15 -7.73 1.77
C CYS A 236 2.68 -9.03 1.17
N LEU A 237 2.12 -9.47 0.05
CA LEU A 237 2.59 -10.69 -0.62
C LEU A 237 3.87 -10.44 -1.43
N PHE A 238 4.00 -9.27 -2.07
CA PHE A 238 5.15 -8.87 -2.87
C PHE A 238 6.40 -8.68 -2.01
N GLU A 239 6.29 -8.07 -0.82
CA GLU A 239 7.42 -8.02 0.13
C GLU A 239 7.92 -9.42 0.52
N ASN A 240 7.02 -10.40 0.57
CA ASN A 240 7.38 -11.80 0.86
C ASN A 240 7.81 -12.60 -0.39
N MET A 241 7.49 -12.15 -1.60
CA MET A 241 7.92 -12.81 -2.84
C MET A 241 9.35 -12.44 -3.23
N PHE A 242 9.76 -11.19 -3.02
CA PHE A 242 11.15 -10.78 -3.28
C PHE A 242 12.16 -11.27 -2.24
N SER A 243 11.69 -11.75 -1.08
CA SER A 243 12.55 -12.39 -0.07
C SER A 243 12.79 -13.88 -0.34
N LEU A 244 12.04 -14.48 -1.27
CA LEU A 244 12.35 -15.79 -1.82
C LEU A 244 13.41 -15.59 -2.90
N ASP A 245 14.59 -16.18 -2.70
CA ASP A 245 15.69 -16.29 -3.68
C ASP A 245 15.14 -16.77 -5.03
N THR A 246 14.68 -15.82 -5.84
CA THR A 246 14.33 -16.03 -7.22
C THR A 246 15.46 -15.40 -7.98
N SER A 247 16.40 -16.25 -8.40
CA SER A 247 17.40 -15.89 -9.40
C SER A 247 16.68 -15.20 -10.55
N LEU A 248 16.95 -13.91 -10.74
CA LEU A 248 16.45 -13.05 -11.80
C LEU A 248 17.03 -13.45 -13.18
N ASP A 249 17.16 -14.76 -13.44
CA ASP A 249 17.83 -15.28 -14.64
C ASP A 249 16.94 -15.23 -15.90
N ASP A 250 15.66 -14.86 -15.77
CA ASP A 250 14.71 -14.76 -16.90
C ASP A 250 14.27 -13.31 -17.18
N VAL A 251 15.18 -12.33 -17.07
CA VAL A 251 14.94 -10.99 -17.62
C VAL A 251 15.03 -11.05 -19.15
N VAL A 252 13.89 -11.19 -19.82
CA VAL A 252 13.81 -11.01 -21.28
C VAL A 252 13.84 -9.51 -21.58
N GLU A 253 15.00 -8.99 -21.96
CA GLU A 253 15.10 -7.67 -22.61
C GLU A 253 14.33 -7.70 -23.93
N VAL A 254 13.15 -7.10 -23.97
CA VAL A 254 12.46 -6.82 -25.23
C VAL A 254 13.06 -5.55 -25.83
N ASN A 255 14.11 -5.72 -26.65
CA ASN A 255 14.62 -4.67 -27.52
C ASN A 255 13.65 -4.49 -28.69
N ASN A 256 12.93 -3.37 -28.71
CA ASN A 256 12.14 -2.99 -29.88
C ASN A 256 13.03 -2.20 -30.85
N ASN A 257 13.30 -2.80 -32.02
CA ASN A 257 13.74 -2.09 -33.22
C ASN A 257 12.62 -1.21 -33.78
#